data_AF-A0A653LZC9-F1
#
_entry.id   AF-A0A653LZC9-F1
#
_cell.length_a   1.000
_cell.length_b   1.000
_cell.length_c   1.000
_cell.angle_alpha   90.00
_cell.angle_beta   90.00
_cell.angle_gamma   90.00
#
_symmetry.space_group_name_H-M   'P 1'
#
loop_
_entity.id
_entity.type
_entity.pdbx_description
1 polymer ?
#
loop_
_entity_poly.entity_id
_entity_poly.type
_entity_poly.pdbx_seq_one_letter_code
_entity_poly.pdbx_strand_id
1 'polypeptide(L)'
;MTVALREPSSTPVAENTVDIVTEKVIPQGPVHCGSHMAISAGPSYDSMQWVAVEPMWPEWACGCGFRMDIDALDPVSGVWIAALRRQSLQHELAIAHNTLELAFKKAVDAGVDPYALAEVTGVPAAEIDSLLQ
;
A
#
# COMPACT_ATOMS: atom_id res chain seq x y z
N MET A 1 -3.85 16.80 -53.37
CA MET A 1 -4.56 17.44 -52.25
C MET A 1 -3.53 18.16 -51.41
N THR A 2 -3.82 19.41 -51.07
CA THR A 2 -2.87 20.53 -50.94
C THR A 2 -2.27 20.70 -49.55
N VAL A 3 -0.96 20.94 -49.53
CA VAL A 3 -0.17 21.48 -48.41
C VAL A 3 -0.48 22.98 -48.24
N ALA A 4 -0.61 23.44 -46.99
CA ALA A 4 -0.45 24.86 -46.65
C ALA A 4 0.67 24.99 -45.60
N LEU A 5 1.73 25.67 -46.01
CA LEU A 5 2.94 26.03 -45.26
C LEU A 5 2.66 27.12 -44.21
N ARG A 6 3.37 27.08 -43.07
CA ARG A 6 3.74 28.29 -42.32
C ARG A 6 4.94 28.04 -41.39
N GLU A 7 6.08 28.62 -41.75
CA GLU A 7 7.17 29.09 -40.87
C GLU A 7 7.37 30.59 -41.21
N PRO A 8 8.11 31.43 -40.44
CA PRO A 8 8.85 31.21 -39.18
C PRO A 8 8.53 32.29 -38.09
N SER A 9 9.08 32.16 -36.87
CA SER A 9 9.68 33.31 -36.14
C SER A 9 10.36 32.89 -34.83
N SER A 10 11.69 32.90 -34.86
CA SER A 10 12.66 33.37 -33.85
C SER A 10 12.33 33.27 -32.35
N THR A 11 13.09 32.42 -31.65
CA THR A 11 13.36 32.43 -30.19
C THR A 11 13.79 33.82 -29.66
N PRO A 12 13.55 34.17 -28.37
CA PRO A 12 14.33 33.58 -27.25
C PRO A 12 13.48 33.22 -26.00
N VAL A 13 13.68 32.01 -25.46
CA VAL A 13 14.43 31.69 -24.21
C VAL A 13 13.62 31.84 -22.91
N ALA A 14 13.48 30.68 -22.27
CA ALA A 14 13.37 30.39 -20.83
C ALA A 14 12.13 30.85 -20.06
N GLU A 15 11.31 29.87 -19.68
CA GLU A 15 11.39 29.33 -18.32
C GLU A 15 11.00 27.84 -18.35
N ASN A 16 11.92 27.00 -17.91
CA ASN A 16 11.80 25.54 -17.87
C ASN A 16 10.60 25.15 -17.00
N THR A 17 9.46 24.87 -17.61
CA THR A 17 8.44 24.05 -16.95
C THR A 17 8.78 22.62 -17.31
N VAL A 18 9.59 21.98 -16.46
CA VAL A 18 9.72 20.52 -16.51
C VAL A 18 8.36 20.01 -16.10
N ASP A 19 7.53 19.66 -17.07
CA ASP A 19 6.44 18.73 -16.84
C ASP A 19 7.09 17.43 -16.35
N ILE A 20 7.20 17.31 -15.03
CA ILE A 20 7.47 16.03 -14.38
C ILE A 20 6.19 15.23 -14.61
N VAL A 21 6.11 14.62 -15.80
CA VAL A 21 5.32 13.42 -15.98
C VAL A 21 5.96 12.42 -15.02
N THR A 22 5.41 12.33 -13.82
CA THR A 22 5.69 11.23 -12.91
C THR A 22 5.07 9.98 -13.53
N GLU A 23 5.65 9.52 -14.64
CA GLU A 23 5.42 8.19 -15.13
C GLU A 23 5.86 7.30 -13.98
N LYS A 24 4.88 6.76 -13.28
CA LYS A 24 5.10 5.83 -12.18
C LYS A 24 5.69 4.59 -12.84
N VAL A 25 7.00 4.59 -13.04
CA VAL A 25 7.76 3.46 -13.56
C VAL A 25 7.52 2.35 -12.54
N ILE A 26 6.61 1.44 -12.85
CA ILE A 26 6.50 0.20 -12.11
C ILE A 26 7.82 -0.52 -12.40
N PRO A 27 8.67 -0.76 -11.38
CA PRO A 27 9.93 -1.43 -11.61
C PRO A 27 9.64 -2.77 -12.30
N GLN A 28 10.17 -2.95 -13.51
CA GLN A 28 10.12 -4.22 -14.21
C GLN A 28 10.90 -5.21 -13.34
N GLY A 29 10.23 -6.27 -12.88
CA GLY A 29 10.86 -7.29 -12.06
C GLY A 29 12.00 -8.01 -12.79
N PRO A 30 12.85 -8.75 -12.07
CA PRO A 30 13.90 -9.54 -12.67
C PRO A 30 13.35 -10.55 -13.69
N VAL A 31 14.16 -10.91 -14.67
CA VAL A 31 13.77 -11.85 -15.73
C VAL A 31 14.07 -13.28 -15.30
N HIS A 32 13.05 -14.14 -15.36
CA HIS A 32 13.19 -15.58 -15.19
C HIS A 32 12.35 -16.31 -16.25
N CYS A 33 12.86 -17.41 -16.82
CA CYS A 33 12.24 -18.10 -17.97
C CYS A 33 11.92 -17.18 -19.18
N GLY A 34 12.69 -16.10 -19.37
CA GLY A 34 12.45 -15.14 -20.45
C GLY A 34 11.23 -14.24 -20.26
N SER A 35 10.65 -14.19 -19.05
CA SER A 35 9.56 -13.28 -18.69
C SER A 35 9.92 -12.48 -17.44
N HIS A 36 9.42 -11.24 -17.34
CA HIS A 36 9.55 -10.45 -16.12
C HIS A 36 8.73 -11.09 -15.01
N MET A 37 9.36 -11.25 -13.83
CA MET A 37 8.69 -11.72 -12.63
C MET A 37 7.75 -10.64 -12.10
N ALA A 38 6.66 -11.06 -11.46
CA ALA A 38 5.71 -10.18 -10.80
C ALA A 38 5.91 -10.22 -9.28
N ILE A 39 5.58 -9.14 -8.59
CA ILE A 39 5.56 -9.12 -7.12
C ILE A 39 4.37 -9.96 -6.66
N SER A 40 4.62 -10.97 -5.82
CA SER A 40 3.58 -11.75 -5.15
C SER A 40 3.54 -11.40 -3.66
N ALA A 41 2.34 -11.12 -3.15
CA ALA A 41 2.12 -10.68 -1.77
C ALA A 41 1.76 -11.83 -0.81
N GLY A 42 2.11 -13.08 -1.11
CA GLY A 42 1.74 -14.20 -0.25
C GLY A 42 2.52 -15.50 -0.49
N PRO A 43 2.57 -16.39 0.52
CA PRO A 43 3.28 -17.64 0.45
C PRO A 43 2.49 -18.59 -0.46
N SER A 44 3.16 -19.63 -0.94
CA SER A 44 2.53 -20.64 -1.79
C SER A 44 1.50 -21.50 -1.07
N TYR A 45 1.48 -21.57 0.26
CA TYR A 45 0.60 -22.45 1.01
C TYR A 45 0.32 -21.97 2.44
N ASP A 46 -0.93 -22.19 2.83
CA ASP A 46 -1.47 -22.39 4.18
C ASP A 46 -2.35 -21.30 4.81
N SER A 47 -3.52 -21.79 5.21
CA SER A 47 -4.77 -21.11 5.52
C SER A 47 -4.84 -20.47 6.92
N MET A 48 -3.70 -20.26 7.59
CA MET A 48 -3.65 -19.83 9.01
C MET A 48 -2.51 -18.85 9.35
N GLN A 49 -2.21 -17.87 8.49
CA GLN A 49 -1.11 -16.92 8.71
C GLN A 49 -1.44 -15.62 9.47
N TRP A 50 -2.65 -15.46 10.02
CA TRP A 50 -2.94 -14.33 10.93
C TRP A 50 -2.12 -14.38 12.24
N VAL A 51 -1.32 -15.44 12.43
CA VAL A 51 -0.40 -15.70 13.56
C VAL A 51 1.07 -15.80 13.10
N ALA A 52 1.41 -15.48 11.85
CA ALA A 52 2.81 -15.47 11.42
C ALA A 52 3.54 -14.24 12.01
N VAL A 53 4.46 -14.49 12.94
CA VAL A 53 5.29 -13.48 13.62
C VAL A 53 6.32 -12.85 12.68
N GLU A 54 6.68 -13.55 11.60
CA GLU A 54 7.62 -13.06 10.61
C GLU A 54 6.89 -12.26 9.53
N PRO A 55 7.29 -11.00 9.26
CA PRO A 55 6.66 -10.21 8.22
C PRO A 55 6.79 -10.95 6.90
N MET A 56 5.64 -11.27 6.29
CA MET A 56 5.59 -11.85 4.96
C MET A 56 6.14 -10.82 3.97
N TRP A 57 7.40 -10.98 3.60
CA TRP A 57 8.02 -10.14 2.60
C TRP A 57 7.46 -10.50 1.23
N PRO A 58 7.12 -9.51 0.39
CA PRO A 58 6.79 -9.78 -0.99
C PRO A 58 7.97 -10.45 -1.69
N GLU A 59 7.68 -11.39 -2.57
CA GLU A 59 8.67 -12.13 -3.36
C GLU A 59 8.46 -11.82 -4.84
N TRP A 60 9.54 -11.86 -5.62
CA TRP A 60 9.42 -12.00 -7.06
C TRP A 60 8.93 -13.41 -7.37
N ALA A 61 7.85 -13.53 -8.15
CA ALA A 61 7.32 -14.80 -8.63
C ALA A 61 7.34 -14.86 -10.16
N CYS A 62 7.90 -15.95 -10.69
CA CYS A 62 7.82 -16.30 -12.10
C CYS A 62 6.61 -17.23 -12.34
N GLY A 63 5.97 -17.13 -13.51
CA GLY A 63 4.89 -18.05 -13.90
C GLY A 63 5.29 -19.54 -13.94
N CYS A 64 6.59 -19.85 -13.97
CA CYS A 64 7.09 -21.23 -13.87
C CYS A 64 7.12 -21.80 -12.43
N GLY A 65 6.82 -20.98 -11.42
CA GLY A 65 6.86 -21.36 -10.00
C GLY A 65 8.15 -20.98 -9.26
N PHE A 66 9.18 -20.50 -9.96
CA PHE A 66 10.38 -19.96 -9.32
C PHE A 66 10.09 -18.68 -8.53
N ARG A 67 10.69 -18.56 -7.35
CA ARG A 67 10.55 -17.40 -6.45
C ARG A 67 11.91 -16.89 -6.00
N MET A 68 11.97 -15.59 -5.75
CA MET A 68 13.18 -14.89 -5.32
C MET A 68 12.83 -13.78 -4.35
N ASP A 69 13.63 -13.63 -3.30
CA ASP A 69 13.51 -12.54 -2.33
C ASP A 69 13.63 -11.18 -3.04
N ILE A 70 12.81 -10.22 -2.63
CA ILE A 70 12.68 -8.95 -3.35
C ILE A 70 13.91 -8.04 -3.24
N ASP A 71 14.71 -8.23 -2.20
CA ASP A 71 15.93 -7.49 -1.89
C ASP A 71 17.20 -8.15 -2.44
N ALA A 72 17.12 -9.38 -2.95
CA ALA A 72 18.27 -10.15 -3.42
C ALA A 72 19.03 -9.51 -4.60
N LEU A 73 18.34 -8.69 -5.40
CA LEU A 73 18.92 -8.03 -6.58
C LEU A 73 19.00 -6.51 -6.46
N ASP A 74 18.08 -5.89 -5.71
CA ASP A 74 18.06 -4.46 -5.49
C ASP A 74 17.52 -4.15 -4.08
N PRO A 75 18.42 -3.94 -3.09
CA PRO A 75 18.00 -3.63 -1.72
C PRO A 75 17.24 -2.30 -1.62
N VAL A 76 17.43 -1.36 -2.56
CA VAL A 76 16.69 -0.08 -2.57
C VAL A 76 15.22 -0.31 -2.92
N SER A 77 14.94 -1.17 -3.91
CA SER A 77 13.58 -1.61 -4.22
C SER A 77 12.91 -2.30 -3.04
N GLY A 78 13.65 -3.11 -2.28
CA GLY A 78 13.15 -3.71 -1.03
C GLY A 78 12.68 -2.67 -0.01
N VAL A 79 13.48 -1.63 0.24
CA VAL A 79 13.10 -0.51 1.12
C VAL A 79 11.88 0.25 0.60
N TRP A 80 11.82 0.53 -0.71
CA TRP A 80 10.69 1.24 -1.32
C TRP A 80 9.38 0.47 -1.15
N ILE A 81 9.40 -0.85 -1.35
CA ILE A 81 8.24 -1.72 -1.19
C ILE A 81 7.82 -1.81 0.27
N ALA A 82 8.78 -1.89 1.20
CA ALA A 82 8.49 -1.83 2.63
C ALA A 82 7.80 -0.52 3.02
N ALA A 83 8.25 0.62 2.47
CA ALA A 83 7.65 1.93 2.71
C ALA A 83 6.21 1.99 2.18
N LEU A 84 5.95 1.49 0.98
CA LEU A 84 4.58 1.39 0.43
C LEU A 84 3.68 0.48 1.27
N ARG A 85 4.21 -0.65 1.75
CA ARG A 85 3.45 -1.55 2.63
C ARG A 85 3.10 -0.88 3.95
N ARG A 86 4.05 -0.17 4.56
CA ARG A 86 3.78 0.63 5.76
C ARG A 86 2.67 1.65 5.50
N GLN A 87 2.76 2.41 4.40
CA GLN A 87 1.74 3.41 4.05
C GLN A 87 0.35 2.78 3.87
N SER A 88 0.28 1.63 3.19
CA SER A 88 -0.95 0.87 3.03
C SER A 88 -1.50 0.39 4.37
N LEU A 89 -0.67 -0.18 5.24
CA LEU A 89 -1.09 -0.64 6.58
C LEU A 89 -1.55 0.52 7.47
N GLN A 90 -0.91 1.68 7.39
CA GLN A 90 -1.36 2.88 8.10
C GLN A 90 -2.75 3.33 7.65
N HIS A 91 -3.03 3.22 6.34
CA HIS A 91 -4.35 3.52 5.80
C HIS A 91 -5.41 2.51 6.28
N GLU A 92 -5.12 1.21 6.21
CA GLU A 92 -6.00 0.15 6.72
C GLU A 92 -6.25 0.30 8.23
N LEU A 93 -5.23 0.65 9.00
CA LEU A 93 -5.36 0.90 10.44
C LEU A 93 -6.28 2.09 10.73
N ALA A 94 -6.19 3.16 9.94
CA ALA A 94 -7.10 4.30 10.08
C ALA A 94 -8.56 3.91 9.77
N ILE A 95 -8.80 3.10 8.74
CA ILE A 95 -10.13 2.57 8.42
C ILE A 95 -10.65 1.69 9.57
N ALA A 96 -9.82 0.80 10.09
CA ALA A 96 -10.17 -0.07 11.20
C ALA A 96 -10.52 0.74 12.47
N HIS A 97 -9.76 1.80 12.77
CA HIS A 97 -10.02 2.69 13.90
C HIS A 97 -11.37 3.40 13.77
N ASN A 98 -11.63 4.02 12.61
CA ASN A 98 -12.92 4.68 12.34
C ASN A 98 -14.10 3.69 12.41
N THR A 99 -13.88 2.45 12.00
CA THR A 99 -14.90 1.38 12.06
C THR A 99 -15.18 1.00 13.51
N LEU A 100 -14.15 0.90 14.35
CA LEU A 100 -14.27 0.63 15.78
C LEU A 100 -15.03 1.76 16.48
N GLU A 101 -14.65 3.03 16.27
CA GLU A 101 -15.34 4.20 16.82
C GLU A 101 -16.84 4.18 16.50
N LEU A 102 -17.17 3.97 15.22
CA LEU A 102 -18.56 3.91 14.78
C LEU A 102 -19.34 2.74 15.43
N ALA A 103 -18.73 1.57 15.53
CA ALA A 103 -19.35 0.41 16.16
C ALA A 103 -19.57 0.63 17.67
N PHE A 104 -18.58 1.23 18.34
CA PHE A 104 -18.63 1.53 19.76
C PHE A 104 -19.74 2.54 20.07
N LYS A 105 -19.80 3.64 19.32
CA LYS A 105 -20.86 4.66 19.43
C LYS A 105 -22.25 4.07 19.24
N LYS A 106 -22.44 3.24 18.22
CA LYS A 106 -23.73 2.55 17.97
C LYS A 106 -24.16 1.64 19.13
N ALA A 107 -23.22 0.94 19.75
CA ALA A 107 -23.53 0.07 20.88
C ALA A 107 -23.96 0.91 22.11
N VAL A 108 -23.28 2.02 22.36
CA VAL A 108 -23.61 2.94 23.46
C VAL A 108 -24.95 3.65 23.22
N ASP A 109 -25.22 4.09 21.99
CA ASP A 109 -26.52 4.65 21.60
C ASP A 109 -27.67 3.64 21.77
N ALA A 110 -27.38 2.34 21.67
CA ALA A 110 -28.32 1.26 21.95
C ALA A 110 -28.48 0.95 23.46
N GLY A 111 -27.81 1.71 24.33
CA GLY A 111 -27.91 1.59 25.79
C GLY A 111 -26.93 0.60 26.42
N VAL A 112 -25.92 0.13 25.69
CA VAL A 112 -24.85 -0.70 26.26
C VAL A 112 -23.93 0.17 27.11
N ASP A 113 -23.58 -0.30 28.30
CA ASP A 113 -22.62 0.40 29.17
C ASP A 113 -21.22 0.46 28.49
N PRO A 114 -20.63 1.65 28.30
CA PRO A 114 -19.35 1.80 27.61
C PRO A 114 -18.19 1.08 28.29
N TYR A 115 -18.18 1.02 29.63
CA TYR A 115 -17.10 0.40 30.38
C TYR A 115 -17.16 -1.12 30.32
N ALA A 116 -18.36 -1.70 30.45
CA ALA A 116 -18.58 -3.13 30.24
C ALA A 116 -18.25 -3.54 28.79
N LEU A 117 -18.59 -2.71 27.80
CA LEU A 117 -18.24 -2.95 26.40
C LEU A 117 -16.72 -2.93 26.16
N ALA A 118 -16.02 -1.97 26.77
CA ALA A 118 -14.57 -1.86 26.66
C ALA A 118 -13.86 -3.09 27.28
N GLU A 119 -14.34 -3.57 28.43
CA GLU A 119 -13.80 -4.75 29.09
C GLU A 119 -13.87 -6.00 28.21
N VAL A 120 -15.02 -6.26 27.56
CA VAL A 120 -15.19 -7.45 26.71
C VAL A 120 -14.51 -7.35 25.34
N THR A 121 -14.27 -6.13 24.85
CA THR A 121 -13.61 -5.89 23.55
C THR A 121 -12.11 -5.67 23.67
N GLY A 122 -11.58 -5.56 24.90
CA GLY A 122 -10.17 -5.27 25.14
C GLY A 122 -9.76 -3.84 24.83
N VAL A 123 -10.73 -2.92 24.67
CA VAL A 123 -10.46 -1.50 24.48
C VAL A 123 -9.97 -0.92 25.81
N PRO A 124 -8.82 -0.22 25.84
CA PRO A 124 -8.34 0.42 27.05
C PRO A 124 -9.34 1.44 27.59
N ALA A 125 -9.59 1.43 28.90
CA ALA A 125 -10.54 2.36 29.52
C ALA A 125 -10.21 3.84 29.26
N ALA A 126 -8.93 4.16 29.07
CA ALA A 126 -8.46 5.51 28.73
C ALA A 126 -8.87 5.97 27.32
N GLU A 127 -9.26 5.06 26.43
CA GLU A 127 -9.65 5.35 25.06
C GLU A 127 -11.17 5.56 24.90
N ILE A 128 -11.97 5.21 25.91
CA ILE A 128 -13.45 5.29 25.85
C ILE A 128 -13.90 6.71 25.51
N ASP A 129 -13.38 7.73 26.20
CA ASP A 129 -13.77 9.13 25.95
C ASP A 129 -13.38 9.60 24.54
N SER A 130 -12.35 9.01 23.93
CA SER A 130 -11.97 9.29 22.54
C SER A 130 -12.94 8.62 21.56
N LEU A 131 -13.34 7.38 21.85
CA LEU A 131 -14.25 6.60 21.00
C LEU A 131 -15.70 7.11 21.04
N LEU A 132 -16.06 7.93 22.03
CA LEU A 132 -17.40 8.48 22.22
C LEU A 132 -17.60 9.91 21.70
N GLN A 133 -16.54 10.58 21.24
CA GLN A 133 -16.64 11.89 20.61
C GLN A 133 -17.38 11.83 19.25
#